data_AF-A0A846YHT5-F1
#
_entry.id   AF-A0A846YHT5-F1
#
_cell.length_a   1.000
_cell.length_b   1.000
_cell.length_c   1.000
_cell.angle_alpha   90.00
_cell.angle_beta   90.00
_cell.angle_gamma   90.00
#
_symmetry.space_group_name_H-M   'P 1'
#
loop_
_entity.id
_entity.type
_entity.pdbx_description
1 polymer ?
#
loop_
_entity_poly.entity_id
_entity_poly.type
_entity_poly.pdbx_seq_one_letter_code
_entity_poly.pdbx_strand_id
1 'polypeptide(L)'
;MSAHEGLSLPRLPRGARLLLMASVGFLVFLLVAARLVGVYTSWLWFGEVGYREVWRTVLFTRLSLFAVISALVGGVLFTAMWLAFRYRPLVALPRTEDYLLPYRITVLRRPLWFGLGIAGAIGVVCGLIGQSRWTTVQLFLHGGSFGLRDPEFGHDIGFYVFDLPFYRLVVTWLLVLIFLGFLAGLATHYLFGGLRIAAGRPGLSHPARVQLVVFAGLFVLVKAIAYWLDRYTLLAGDSQEPTFTGAGYTDINAVLPAKLILFAIALICAAAFFSAVVVRDLRIPALAAAMLLLSSILVGGVWPLAVEQLSVRPNAADKQRVYIERNIAATRQAYGIGDDRVEYRPYPGIGTRPPRPASASATPLPSPKRWTRYSAPKPETSPPPPAAARPLPHPLAGPHRHRQPRHPNRRLPHWTRRRSPNSTPRSRVSATRSTESSSS
;
A
#
# COMPACT_ATOMS: atom_id res chain seq x y z
N MET A 1 8.42 54.09 -20.37
CA MET A 1 7.17 53.47 -20.86
C MET A 1 7.28 51.96 -20.77
N SER A 2 6.17 51.25 -20.57
CA SER A 2 6.13 49.81 -20.31
C SER A 2 5.90 48.99 -21.58
N ALA A 3 6.75 47.99 -21.81
CA ALA A 3 6.55 46.98 -22.86
C ALA A 3 6.01 45.69 -22.22
N HIS A 4 4.69 45.50 -22.27
CA HIS A 4 4.06 44.22 -21.91
C HIS A 4 3.96 43.33 -23.15
N GLU A 5 5.03 42.61 -23.46
CA GLU A 5 5.01 41.58 -24.52
C GLU A 5 4.13 40.40 -24.08
N GLY A 6 2.89 40.41 -24.52
CA GLY A 6 1.96 39.29 -24.31
C GLY A 6 2.38 38.07 -25.13
N LEU A 7 2.72 36.97 -24.44
CA LEU A 7 3.05 35.66 -25.02
C LEU A 7 1.97 35.19 -26.01
N SER A 8 2.22 35.43 -27.30
CA SER A 8 1.31 35.10 -28.39
C SER A 8 1.51 33.63 -28.81
N LEU A 9 0.72 32.73 -28.21
CA LEU A 9 0.74 31.30 -28.55
C LEU A 9 0.58 31.10 -30.07
N PRO A 10 1.52 30.44 -30.77
CA PRO A 10 1.52 30.35 -32.21
C PRO A 10 0.29 29.58 -32.70
N ARG A 11 -0.54 30.25 -33.51
CA ARG A 11 -1.77 29.68 -34.07
C ARG A 11 -1.41 28.68 -35.16
N LEU A 12 -1.43 27.39 -34.82
CA LEU A 12 -1.21 26.29 -35.77
C LEU A 12 -2.05 26.47 -37.05
N PRO A 13 -1.46 26.28 -38.25
CA PRO A 13 -2.21 26.38 -39.50
C PRO A 13 -3.30 25.29 -39.58
N ARG A 14 -4.38 25.58 -40.31
CA ARG A 14 -5.60 24.73 -40.34
C ARG A 14 -5.29 23.26 -40.66
N GLY A 15 -4.39 23.01 -41.61
CA GLY A 15 -3.92 21.65 -41.96
C GLY A 15 -3.21 20.92 -40.82
N ALA A 16 -2.27 21.59 -40.13
CA ALA A 16 -1.58 21.00 -38.97
C ALA A 16 -2.55 20.70 -37.82
N ARG A 17 -3.58 21.53 -37.62
CA ARG A 17 -4.64 21.27 -36.65
C ARG A 17 -5.49 20.04 -37.03
N LEU A 18 -5.87 19.88 -38.30
CA LEU A 18 -6.56 18.67 -38.77
C LEU A 18 -5.69 17.43 -38.60
N LEU A 19 -4.42 17.47 -39.01
CA LEU A 19 -3.49 16.35 -38.88
C LEU A 19 -3.29 15.94 -37.41
N LEU A 20 -3.14 16.89 -36.50
CA LEU A 20 -3.04 16.60 -35.06
C LEU A 20 -4.34 15.98 -34.51
N MET A 21 -5.51 16.48 -34.90
CA MET A 21 -6.80 15.90 -34.48
C MET A 21 -7.03 14.51 -35.08
N ALA A 22 -6.61 14.26 -36.32
CA ALA A 22 -6.65 12.95 -36.97
C ALA A 22 -5.71 11.95 -36.28
N SER A 23 -4.46 12.33 -36.00
CA SER A 23 -3.50 11.47 -35.28
C SER A 23 -3.95 11.15 -33.85
N VAL A 24 -4.53 12.11 -33.13
CA VAL A 24 -5.13 11.85 -31.80
C VAL A 24 -6.35 10.93 -31.91
N GLY A 25 -7.22 11.15 -32.90
CA GLY A 25 -8.37 10.27 -33.16
C GLY A 25 -7.96 8.83 -33.49
N PHE A 26 -6.93 8.66 -34.33
CA PHE A 26 -6.37 7.35 -34.70
C PHE A 26 -5.69 6.65 -33.52
N LEU A 27 -4.96 7.39 -32.67
CA LEU A 27 -4.39 6.85 -31.43
C LEU A 27 -5.48 6.37 -30.45
N VAL A 28 -6.54 7.17 -30.27
CA VAL A 28 -7.69 6.78 -29.44
C VAL A 28 -8.41 5.56 -30.03
N PHE A 29 -8.60 5.52 -31.35
CA PHE A 29 -9.16 4.37 -32.05
C PHE A 29 -8.34 3.09 -31.82
N LEU A 30 -7.01 3.13 -31.99
CA LEU A 30 -6.12 1.99 -31.72
C LEU A 30 -6.23 1.51 -30.26
N LEU A 31 -6.23 2.43 -29.30
CA LEU A 31 -6.36 2.11 -27.88
C LEU A 31 -7.72 1.48 -27.54
N VAL A 32 -8.81 1.92 -28.17
CA VAL A 32 -10.15 1.33 -28.00
C VAL A 32 -10.23 -0.03 -28.70
N ALA A 33 -9.76 -0.14 -29.94
CA ALA A 33 -9.77 -1.37 -30.72
C ALA A 33 -9.01 -2.51 -30.01
N ALA A 34 -7.82 -2.24 -29.47
CA ALA A 34 -7.06 -3.22 -28.68
C ALA A 34 -7.84 -3.73 -27.45
N ARG A 35 -8.65 -2.88 -26.80
CA ARG A 35 -9.51 -3.29 -25.68
C ARG A 35 -10.72 -4.10 -26.17
N LEU A 36 -11.32 -3.75 -27.31
CA LEU A 36 -12.43 -4.51 -27.90
C LEU A 36 -11.98 -5.91 -28.35
N VAL A 37 -10.79 -6.05 -28.93
CA VAL A 37 -10.20 -7.37 -29.25
C VAL A 37 -10.02 -8.20 -27.97
N GLY A 38 -9.42 -7.63 -26.91
CA GLY A 38 -9.27 -8.33 -25.62
C GLY A 38 -10.60 -8.76 -24.99
N VAL A 39 -11.64 -7.93 -25.10
CA VAL A 39 -13.02 -8.21 -24.69
C VAL A 39 -13.62 -9.37 -25.50
N TYR A 40 -13.45 -9.37 -26.83
CA TYR A 40 -13.96 -10.42 -27.72
C TYR A 40 -13.23 -11.76 -27.54
N THR A 41 -11.89 -11.76 -27.46
CA THR A 41 -11.11 -12.96 -27.19
C THR A 41 -11.46 -13.56 -25.82
N SER A 42 -11.70 -12.71 -24.80
CA SER A 42 -12.17 -13.15 -23.50
C SER A 42 -13.57 -13.77 -23.57
N TRP A 43 -14.52 -13.12 -24.26
CA TRP A 43 -15.87 -13.67 -24.47
C TRP A 43 -15.80 -15.05 -25.11
N LEU A 44 -15.00 -15.19 -26.19
CA LEU A 44 -14.84 -16.43 -26.94
C LEU A 44 -14.32 -17.54 -26.02
N TRP A 45 -13.14 -17.33 -25.42
CA TRP A 45 -12.51 -18.28 -24.49
C TRP A 45 -13.43 -18.73 -23.34
N PHE A 46 -14.14 -17.80 -22.69
CA PHE A 46 -15.06 -18.14 -21.59
C PHE A 46 -16.26 -19.02 -22.02
N GLY A 47 -16.55 -19.16 -23.32
CA GLY A 47 -17.55 -20.13 -23.81
C GLY A 47 -16.97 -21.48 -24.17
N GLU A 48 -15.74 -21.55 -24.68
CA GLU A 48 -15.05 -22.82 -24.92
C GLU A 48 -14.87 -23.61 -23.61
N VAL A 49 -14.65 -22.89 -22.49
CA VAL A 49 -14.59 -23.48 -21.14
C VAL A 49 -15.97 -23.49 -20.44
N GLY A 50 -17.07 -23.19 -21.13
CA GLY A 50 -18.44 -23.20 -20.61
C GLY A 50 -18.83 -22.08 -19.62
N TYR A 51 -17.87 -21.45 -18.94
CA TYR A 51 -18.08 -20.42 -17.91
C TYR A 51 -18.55 -19.03 -18.40
N ARG A 52 -19.32 -18.93 -19.48
CA ARG A 52 -19.68 -17.63 -20.09
C ARG A 52 -20.58 -16.75 -19.20
N GLU A 53 -21.32 -17.33 -18.26
CA GLU A 53 -22.03 -16.56 -17.23
C GLU A 53 -21.09 -15.87 -16.23
N VAL A 54 -19.93 -16.48 -15.91
CA VAL A 54 -18.92 -15.83 -15.05
C VAL A 54 -18.42 -14.56 -15.74
N TRP A 55 -18.14 -14.62 -17.05
CA TRP A 55 -17.75 -13.45 -17.84
C TRP A 55 -18.84 -12.36 -17.84
N ARG A 56 -20.12 -12.75 -18.01
CA ARG A 56 -21.26 -11.82 -17.97
C ARG A 56 -21.34 -11.11 -16.62
N THR A 57 -21.29 -11.83 -15.51
CA THR A 57 -21.30 -11.28 -14.14
C THR A 57 -20.12 -10.34 -13.90
N VAL A 58 -18.91 -10.68 -14.37
CA VAL A 58 -17.73 -9.80 -14.29
C VAL A 58 -17.93 -8.52 -15.10
N LEU A 59 -18.45 -8.59 -16.33
CA LEU A 59 -18.73 -7.40 -17.14
C LEU A 59 -19.79 -6.51 -16.49
N PHE A 60 -20.93 -7.07 -16.09
CA PHE A 60 -22.03 -6.29 -15.48
C PHE A 60 -21.60 -5.63 -14.17
N THR A 61 -20.79 -6.32 -13.34
CA THR A 61 -20.23 -5.71 -12.12
C THR A 61 -19.28 -4.56 -12.42
N ARG A 62 -18.41 -4.72 -13.43
CA ARG A 62 -17.50 -3.65 -13.86
C ARG A 62 -18.26 -2.44 -14.41
N LEU A 63 -19.27 -2.67 -15.25
CA LEU A 63 -20.07 -1.62 -15.86
C LEU A 63 -20.95 -0.90 -14.83
N SER A 64 -21.55 -1.62 -13.87
CA SER A 64 -22.35 -1.02 -12.80
C SER A 64 -21.47 -0.21 -11.84
N LEU A 65 -20.30 -0.70 -11.44
CA LEU A 65 -19.34 0.07 -10.63
C LEU A 65 -18.81 1.29 -11.37
N PHE A 66 -18.51 1.17 -12.67
CA PHE A 66 -18.15 2.30 -13.51
C PHE A 66 -19.26 3.36 -13.51
N ALA A 67 -20.51 2.96 -13.75
CA ALA A 67 -21.65 3.87 -13.83
C ALA A 67 -21.96 4.53 -12.47
N VAL A 68 -22.05 3.75 -11.39
CA VAL A 68 -22.33 4.23 -10.03
C VAL A 68 -21.25 5.20 -9.55
N ILE A 69 -19.97 4.84 -9.68
CA ILE A 69 -18.88 5.71 -9.21
C ILE A 69 -18.75 6.95 -10.09
N SER A 70 -18.94 6.84 -11.41
CA SER A 70 -18.96 8.02 -12.29
C SER A 70 -20.13 8.97 -11.98
N ALA A 71 -21.32 8.42 -11.70
CA ALA A 71 -22.51 9.21 -11.37
C ALA A 71 -22.41 9.87 -9.99
N LEU A 72 -21.92 9.16 -8.98
CA LEU A 72 -21.68 9.73 -7.65
C LEU A 72 -20.63 10.84 -7.69
N VAL A 73 -19.44 10.56 -8.26
CA VAL A 73 -18.36 11.54 -8.36
C VAL A 73 -18.78 12.72 -9.23
N GLY A 74 -19.22 12.47 -10.47
CA GLY A 74 -19.68 13.52 -11.37
C GLY A 74 -20.84 14.35 -10.78
N GLY A 75 -21.78 13.71 -10.09
CA GLY A 75 -22.89 14.37 -9.40
C GLY A 75 -22.44 15.29 -8.27
N VAL A 76 -21.50 14.86 -7.42
CA VAL A 76 -20.99 15.68 -6.31
C VAL A 76 -20.12 16.83 -6.81
N LEU A 77 -19.26 16.63 -7.82
CA LEU A 77 -18.51 17.76 -8.41
C LEU A 77 -19.46 18.73 -9.09
N PHE A 78 -20.42 18.25 -9.89
CA PHE A 78 -21.39 19.10 -10.58
C PHE A 78 -22.23 19.91 -9.59
N THR A 79 -22.77 19.28 -8.55
CA THR A 79 -23.54 19.98 -7.51
C THR A 79 -22.67 20.94 -6.71
N ALA A 80 -21.43 20.60 -6.34
CA ALA A 80 -20.52 21.51 -5.65
C ALA A 80 -20.18 22.77 -6.48
N MET A 81 -19.94 22.59 -7.79
CA MET A 81 -19.70 23.70 -8.73
C MET A 81 -20.97 24.53 -8.97
N TRP A 82 -22.13 23.87 -9.12
CA TRP A 82 -23.42 24.52 -9.33
C TRP A 82 -23.85 25.35 -8.12
N LEU A 83 -23.69 24.83 -6.91
CA LEU A 83 -24.00 25.52 -5.65
C LEU A 83 -23.09 26.76 -5.48
N ALA A 84 -21.80 26.60 -5.73
CA ALA A 84 -20.83 27.70 -5.68
C ALA A 84 -21.11 28.78 -6.75
N PHE A 85 -21.57 28.40 -7.94
CA PHE A 85 -22.05 29.34 -8.95
C PHE A 85 -23.36 30.04 -8.54
N ARG A 86 -24.32 29.30 -7.96
CA ARG A 86 -25.65 29.81 -7.58
C ARG A 86 -25.59 30.85 -6.46
N TYR A 87 -24.66 30.68 -5.51
CA TYR A 87 -24.43 31.60 -4.37
C TYR A 87 -23.23 32.55 -4.57
N ARG A 88 -22.81 32.76 -5.82
CA ARG A 88 -21.85 33.80 -6.20
C ARG A 88 -22.31 35.19 -5.68
N PRO A 89 -21.46 35.96 -4.97
CA PRO A 89 -21.73 37.38 -4.75
C PRO A 89 -21.69 38.12 -6.09
N LEU A 90 -22.75 38.88 -6.41
CA LEU A 90 -22.89 39.56 -7.71
C LEU A 90 -21.87 40.70 -7.90
N VAL A 91 -21.43 41.34 -6.81
CA VAL A 91 -20.51 42.49 -6.82
C VAL A 91 -19.06 42.03 -6.82
N ALA A 92 -18.54 41.71 -8.00
CA ALA A 92 -17.11 41.64 -8.26
C ALA A 92 -16.70 42.90 -9.05
N LEU A 93 -16.26 43.94 -8.33
CA LEU A 93 -15.67 45.13 -8.97
C LEU A 93 -14.43 44.72 -9.79
N PRO A 94 -14.21 45.29 -10.99
CA PRO A 94 -13.07 44.92 -11.82
C PRO A 94 -11.74 45.12 -11.08
N ARG A 95 -10.90 44.08 -11.06
CA ARG A 95 -9.47 44.26 -10.77
C ARG A 95 -8.81 44.85 -12.00
N THR A 96 -8.03 45.91 -11.83
CA THR A 96 -7.42 46.68 -12.92
C THR A 96 -6.49 45.84 -13.82
N GLU A 97 -5.95 44.74 -13.29
CA GLU A 97 -5.19 43.71 -14.04
C GLU A 97 -5.69 42.28 -13.72
N ASP A 98 -6.93 41.96 -14.12
CA ASP A 98 -7.46 40.59 -14.00
C ASP A 98 -7.08 39.73 -15.23
N TYR A 99 -5.90 39.09 -15.22
CA TYR A 99 -5.45 38.14 -16.26
C TYR A 99 -6.43 36.97 -16.52
N LEU A 100 -7.39 36.74 -15.60
CA LEU A 100 -8.44 35.73 -15.70
C LEU A 100 -9.72 36.20 -16.43
N LEU A 101 -9.83 37.47 -16.85
CA LEU A 101 -11.01 37.99 -17.56
C LEU A 101 -11.44 37.14 -18.78
N PRO A 102 -10.53 36.72 -19.70
CA PRO A 102 -10.89 35.92 -20.88
C PRO A 102 -11.47 34.54 -20.53
N TYR A 103 -10.96 33.92 -19.46
CA TYR A 103 -11.45 32.64 -18.96
C TYR A 103 -12.83 32.80 -18.30
N ARG A 104 -13.03 33.85 -17.49
CA ARG A 104 -14.34 34.15 -16.90
C ARG A 104 -15.43 34.33 -17.96
N ILE A 105 -15.23 35.19 -18.96
CA ILE A 105 -16.26 35.45 -19.99
C ILE A 105 -16.62 34.19 -20.81
N THR A 106 -15.64 33.30 -21.02
CA THR A 106 -15.87 32.02 -21.71
C THR A 106 -16.72 31.07 -20.86
N VAL A 107 -16.37 30.91 -19.58
CA VAL A 107 -17.11 30.04 -18.64
C VAL A 107 -18.51 30.60 -18.35
N LEU A 108 -18.67 31.92 -18.19
CA LEU A 108 -19.96 32.58 -17.99
C LEU A 108 -20.95 32.36 -19.15
N ARG A 109 -20.48 32.04 -20.36
CA ARG A 109 -21.35 31.89 -21.54
C ARG A 109 -22.20 30.62 -21.52
N ARG A 110 -21.73 29.52 -20.90
CA ARG A 110 -22.49 28.27 -20.64
C ARG A 110 -21.94 27.53 -19.39
N PRO A 111 -22.08 28.09 -18.17
CA PRO A 111 -21.40 27.56 -16.98
C PRO A 111 -21.84 26.13 -16.60
N LEU A 112 -23.12 25.80 -16.82
CA LEU A 112 -23.65 24.45 -16.58
C LEU A 112 -22.99 23.39 -17.48
N TRP A 113 -22.75 23.70 -18.76
CA TRP A 113 -22.12 22.77 -19.71
C TRP A 113 -20.62 22.60 -19.45
N PHE A 114 -19.91 23.66 -19.07
CA PHE A 114 -18.52 23.54 -18.62
C PHE A 114 -18.39 22.77 -17.31
N GLY A 115 -19.27 23.02 -16.34
CA GLY A 115 -19.33 22.27 -15.08
C GLY A 115 -19.63 20.79 -15.31
N LEU A 116 -20.63 20.47 -16.13
CA LEU A 116 -20.98 19.10 -16.50
C LEU A 116 -19.85 18.39 -17.26
N GLY A 117 -19.16 19.10 -18.17
CA GLY A 117 -18.01 18.55 -18.90
C GLY A 117 -16.83 18.20 -17.99
N ILE A 118 -16.46 19.09 -17.07
CA ILE A 118 -15.36 18.87 -16.12
C ILE A 118 -15.72 17.79 -15.10
N ALA A 119 -16.89 17.89 -14.47
CA ALA A 119 -17.36 16.93 -13.48
C ALA A 119 -17.59 15.54 -14.10
N GLY A 120 -18.13 15.48 -15.33
CA GLY A 120 -18.30 14.24 -16.09
C GLY A 120 -16.97 13.60 -16.48
N ALA A 121 -15.99 14.38 -16.95
CA ALA A 121 -14.66 13.84 -17.29
C ALA A 121 -13.93 13.27 -16.06
N ILE A 122 -13.96 13.98 -14.93
CA ILE A 122 -13.39 13.48 -13.67
C ILE A 122 -14.17 12.26 -13.16
N GLY A 123 -15.50 12.29 -13.24
CA GLY A 123 -16.37 11.17 -12.90
C GLY A 123 -16.02 9.91 -13.69
N VAL A 124 -15.90 10.01 -15.02
CA VAL A 124 -15.51 8.89 -15.90
C VAL A 124 -14.13 8.33 -15.55
N VAL A 125 -13.13 9.17 -15.24
CA VAL A 125 -11.82 8.70 -14.79
C VAL A 125 -11.92 7.97 -13.45
N CYS A 126 -12.69 8.51 -12.49
CA CYS A 126 -12.95 7.85 -11.21
C CYS A 126 -13.70 6.52 -11.37
N GLY A 127 -14.74 6.43 -12.21
CA GLY A 127 -15.44 5.19 -12.51
C GLY A 127 -14.54 4.16 -13.20
N LEU A 128 -13.64 4.59 -14.09
CA LEU A 128 -12.67 3.73 -14.75
C LEU A 128 -11.69 3.09 -13.76
N ILE A 129 -11.28 3.83 -12.73
CA ILE A 129 -10.52 3.31 -11.59
C ILE A 129 -11.40 2.41 -10.71
N GLY A 130 -12.64 2.83 -10.43
CA GLY A 130 -13.62 2.14 -9.58
C GLY A 130 -13.94 0.72 -10.02
N GLN A 131 -14.21 0.51 -11.32
CA GLN A 131 -14.51 -0.82 -11.85
C GLN A 131 -13.40 -1.86 -11.64
N SER A 132 -12.14 -1.45 -11.40
CA SER A 132 -11.05 -2.39 -11.10
C SER A 132 -11.30 -3.19 -9.82
N ARG A 133 -12.10 -2.66 -8.89
CA ARG A 133 -12.43 -3.25 -7.58
C ARG A 133 -13.63 -4.20 -7.61
N TRP A 134 -14.04 -4.66 -8.80
CA TRP A 134 -15.15 -5.61 -8.97
C TRP A 134 -14.99 -6.91 -8.15
N THR A 135 -13.75 -7.38 -7.93
CA THR A 135 -13.46 -8.56 -7.10
C THR A 135 -13.92 -8.36 -5.66
N THR A 136 -13.55 -7.23 -5.05
CA THR A 136 -13.94 -6.86 -3.67
C THR A 136 -15.46 -6.81 -3.51
N VAL A 137 -16.18 -6.30 -4.51
CA VAL A 137 -17.64 -6.19 -4.46
C VAL A 137 -18.31 -7.56 -4.67
N GLN A 138 -17.76 -8.42 -5.54
CA GLN A 138 -18.25 -9.79 -5.71
C GLN A 138 -17.96 -10.67 -4.47
N LEU A 139 -16.81 -10.49 -3.82
CA LEU A 139 -16.47 -11.17 -2.56
C LEU A 139 -17.37 -10.76 -1.41
N PHE A 140 -17.86 -9.51 -1.37
CA PHE A 140 -18.84 -9.07 -0.40
C PHE A 140 -20.25 -9.63 -0.69
N LEU A 141 -20.73 -9.51 -1.94
CA LEU A 141 -22.08 -9.94 -2.33
C LEU A 141 -22.29 -11.46 -2.26
N HIS A 142 -21.22 -12.25 -2.44
CA HIS A 142 -21.24 -13.72 -2.37
C HIS A 142 -20.29 -14.25 -1.28
N GLY A 143 -20.01 -13.42 -0.27
CA GLY A 143 -19.18 -13.79 0.87
C GLY A 143 -19.88 -14.79 1.81
N GLY A 144 -19.11 -15.45 2.67
CA GLY A 144 -19.63 -16.40 3.65
C GLY A 144 -18.80 -16.46 4.93
N SER A 145 -19.32 -17.11 5.96
CA SER A 145 -18.57 -17.39 7.20
C SER A 145 -17.64 -18.58 7.01
N PHE A 146 -16.42 -18.50 7.53
CA PHE A 146 -15.53 -19.66 7.66
C PHE A 146 -15.90 -20.57 8.85
N GLY A 147 -16.76 -20.10 9.75
CA GLY A 147 -17.18 -20.83 10.96
C GLY A 147 -16.17 -20.76 12.10
N LEU A 148 -15.14 -19.91 11.96
CA LEU A 148 -14.05 -19.76 12.92
C LEU A 148 -13.89 -18.29 13.29
N ARG A 149 -13.92 -18.01 14.60
CA ARG A 149 -13.78 -16.66 15.15
C ARG A 149 -12.34 -16.34 15.48
N ASP A 150 -11.95 -15.08 15.26
CA ASP A 150 -10.63 -14.58 15.63
C ASP A 150 -10.51 -14.43 17.18
N PRO A 151 -9.32 -14.67 17.77
CA PRO A 151 -9.14 -14.69 19.22
C PRO A 151 -8.88 -13.30 19.85
N GLU A 152 -9.07 -12.20 19.12
CA GLU A 152 -8.76 -10.83 19.57
C GLU A 152 -10.01 -9.92 19.59
N PHE A 153 -10.83 -9.97 18.53
CA PHE A 153 -12.08 -9.23 18.39
C PHE A 153 -13.34 -10.12 18.37
N GLY A 154 -13.19 -11.44 18.16
CA GLY A 154 -14.30 -12.41 18.17
C GLY A 154 -15.15 -12.44 16.91
N HIS A 155 -14.71 -11.80 15.80
CA HIS A 155 -15.41 -11.83 14.51
C HIS A 155 -15.05 -13.09 13.73
N ASP A 156 -15.92 -13.54 12.82
CA ASP A 156 -15.57 -14.62 11.88
C ASP A 156 -14.49 -14.16 10.89
N ILE A 157 -13.59 -15.05 10.48
CA ILE A 157 -12.54 -14.75 9.48
C ILE A 157 -13.11 -14.15 8.19
N GLY A 158 -14.34 -14.53 7.81
CA GLY A 158 -15.06 -13.99 6.64
C GLY A 158 -15.23 -12.48 6.67
N PHE A 159 -15.41 -11.87 7.86
CA PHE A 159 -15.47 -10.42 8.01
C PHE A 159 -14.18 -9.74 7.52
N TYR A 160 -13.02 -10.33 7.80
CA TYR A 160 -11.72 -9.76 7.40
C TYR A 160 -11.40 -9.97 5.92
N VAL A 161 -11.90 -11.06 5.31
CA VAL A 161 -11.63 -11.44 3.92
C VAL A 161 -12.63 -10.82 2.93
N PHE A 162 -13.90 -10.70 3.32
CA PHE A 162 -15.01 -10.31 2.44
C PHE A 162 -15.54 -8.90 2.77
N ASP A 163 -15.95 -8.66 4.02
CA ASP A 163 -16.68 -7.45 4.40
C ASP A 163 -15.78 -6.23 4.58
N LEU A 164 -14.70 -6.37 5.37
CA LEU A 164 -13.79 -5.29 5.71
C LEU A 164 -13.14 -4.63 4.47
N PRO A 165 -12.70 -5.38 3.43
CA PRO A 165 -12.25 -4.77 2.18
C PRO A 165 -13.33 -3.95 1.47
N PHE A 166 -14.60 -4.35 1.53
CA PHE A 166 -15.72 -3.60 0.96
C PHE A 166 -16.05 -2.33 1.77
N TYR A 167 -16.09 -2.41 3.10
CA TYR A 167 -16.28 -1.22 3.94
C TYR A 167 -15.15 -0.20 3.77
N ARG A 168 -13.88 -0.65 3.65
CA ARG A 168 -12.76 0.23 3.31
C ARG A 168 -12.88 0.81 1.90
N LEU A 169 -13.38 0.05 0.92
CA LEU A 169 -13.62 0.54 -0.44
C LEU A 169 -14.66 1.68 -0.45
N VAL A 170 -15.76 1.53 0.28
CA VAL A 170 -16.80 2.56 0.41
C VAL A 170 -16.24 3.81 1.10
N VAL A 171 -15.56 3.66 2.24
CA VAL A 171 -14.95 4.81 2.96
C VAL A 171 -13.87 5.50 2.11
N THR A 172 -13.07 4.76 1.35
CA THR A 172 -12.07 5.32 0.44
C THR A 172 -12.73 6.15 -0.67
N TRP A 173 -13.79 5.63 -1.31
CA TRP A 173 -14.52 6.38 -2.32
C TRP A 173 -15.23 7.60 -1.73
N LEU A 174 -15.77 7.52 -0.52
CA LEU A 174 -16.38 8.65 0.16
C LEU A 174 -15.35 9.75 0.48
N LEU A 175 -14.14 9.41 0.93
CA LEU A 175 -13.04 10.38 1.12
C LEU A 175 -12.63 11.05 -0.21
N VAL A 176 -12.52 10.30 -1.30
CA VAL A 176 -12.23 10.83 -2.64
C VAL A 176 -13.35 11.77 -3.11
N LEU A 177 -14.61 11.37 -2.93
CA LEU A 177 -15.80 12.12 -3.28
C LEU A 177 -15.86 13.49 -2.58
N ILE A 178 -15.62 13.49 -1.27
CA ILE A 178 -15.59 14.70 -0.44
C ILE A 178 -14.39 15.59 -0.79
N PHE A 179 -13.21 15.00 -1.00
CA PHE A 179 -11.99 15.75 -1.33
C PHE A 179 -12.06 16.42 -2.70
N LEU A 180 -12.55 15.72 -3.73
CA LEU A 180 -12.78 16.32 -5.04
C LEU A 180 -13.93 17.36 -4.99
N GLY A 181 -14.98 17.13 -4.20
CA GLY A 181 -16.03 18.12 -3.95
C GLY A 181 -15.50 19.40 -3.29
N PHE A 182 -14.60 19.27 -2.31
CA PHE A 182 -13.87 20.37 -1.67
C PHE A 182 -13.02 21.13 -2.69
N LEU A 183 -12.20 20.44 -3.49
CA LEU A 183 -11.35 21.06 -4.50
C LEU A 183 -12.16 21.75 -5.60
N ALA A 184 -13.24 21.13 -6.07
CA ALA A 184 -14.15 21.72 -7.06
C ALA A 184 -14.85 22.98 -6.50
N GLY A 185 -15.32 22.93 -5.25
CA GLY A 185 -15.87 24.09 -4.55
C GLY A 185 -14.83 25.21 -4.38
N LEU A 186 -13.61 24.88 -3.94
CA LEU A 186 -12.52 25.82 -3.73
C LEU A 186 -12.09 26.52 -5.03
N ALA A 187 -11.88 25.74 -6.10
CA ALA A 187 -11.56 26.28 -7.42
C ALA A 187 -12.70 27.16 -7.95
N THR A 188 -13.96 26.77 -7.75
CA THR A 188 -15.12 27.56 -8.19
C THR A 188 -15.20 28.90 -7.42
N HIS A 189 -15.03 28.89 -6.10
CA HIS A 189 -15.00 30.12 -5.28
C HIS A 189 -13.78 31.00 -5.57
N TYR A 190 -12.65 30.42 -5.99
CA TYR A 190 -11.48 31.18 -6.48
C TYR A 190 -11.79 31.86 -7.83
N LEU A 191 -12.27 31.11 -8.83
CA LEU A 191 -12.62 31.65 -10.16
C LEU A 191 -13.65 32.78 -10.10
N PHE A 192 -14.70 32.62 -9.29
CA PHE A 192 -15.81 33.59 -9.17
C PHE A 192 -15.60 34.67 -8.09
N GLY A 193 -14.40 34.77 -7.48
CA GLY A 193 -14.05 35.89 -6.59
C GLY A 193 -14.63 35.81 -5.17
N GLY A 194 -15.07 34.63 -4.72
CA GLY A 194 -15.47 34.37 -3.33
C GLY A 194 -14.32 34.45 -2.32
N LEU A 195 -13.07 34.48 -2.80
CA LEU A 195 -11.85 34.70 -2.02
C LEU A 195 -11.35 36.14 -2.20
N ARG A 196 -11.75 37.04 -1.29
CA ARG A 196 -11.28 38.43 -1.25
C ARG A 196 -9.93 38.52 -0.54
N ILE A 197 -8.85 38.32 -1.29
CA ILE A 197 -7.50 38.74 -0.88
C ILE A 197 -7.35 40.21 -1.29
N ALA A 198 -7.68 41.13 -0.38
CA ALA A 198 -7.56 42.57 -0.58
C ALA A 198 -7.15 43.24 0.74
N ALA A 199 -6.20 44.19 0.69
CA ALA A 199 -5.74 45.01 1.82
C ALA A 199 -5.51 44.22 3.14
N GLY A 200 -4.63 43.22 3.10
CA GLY A 200 -4.09 42.57 4.31
C GLY A 200 -5.02 41.63 5.09
N ARG A 201 -6.31 41.52 4.76
CA ARG A 201 -7.24 40.58 5.40
C ARG A 201 -7.80 39.57 4.39
N PRO A 202 -7.47 38.25 4.50
CA PRO A 202 -8.05 37.23 3.64
C PRO A 202 -9.51 36.97 4.02
N GLY A 203 -10.45 37.46 3.21
CA GLY A 203 -11.89 37.29 3.44
C GLY A 203 -12.52 36.23 2.54
N LEU A 204 -12.99 35.13 3.11
CA LEU A 204 -13.93 34.23 2.44
C LEU A 204 -15.35 34.85 2.46
N SER A 205 -16.07 34.76 1.35
CA SER A 205 -17.51 35.03 1.34
C SER A 205 -18.27 34.05 2.25
N HIS A 206 -19.43 34.45 2.78
CA HIS A 206 -20.21 33.59 3.68
C HIS A 206 -20.57 32.23 3.04
N PRO A 207 -21.05 32.16 1.77
CA PRO A 207 -21.33 30.87 1.12
C PRO A 207 -20.07 30.02 0.91
N ALA A 208 -18.95 30.63 0.52
CA ALA A 208 -17.67 29.93 0.33
C ALA A 208 -17.18 29.31 1.64
N ARG A 209 -17.22 30.07 2.75
CA ARG A 209 -16.84 29.56 4.07
C ARG A 209 -17.72 28.37 4.46
N VAL A 210 -19.04 28.50 4.40
CA VAL A 210 -19.96 27.41 4.81
C VAL A 210 -19.73 26.15 3.98
N GLN A 211 -19.66 26.27 2.65
CA GLN A 211 -19.44 25.12 1.77
C GLN A 211 -18.10 24.42 2.07
N LEU A 212 -16.99 25.16 2.14
CA LEU A 212 -15.66 24.58 2.39
C LEU A 212 -15.53 23.99 3.79
N VAL A 213 -16.10 24.62 4.81
CA VAL A 213 -16.11 24.11 6.19
C VAL A 213 -16.95 22.84 6.31
N VAL A 214 -18.10 22.74 5.64
CA VAL A 214 -18.93 21.52 5.63
C VAL A 214 -18.22 20.37 4.92
N PHE A 215 -17.61 20.59 3.75
CA PHE A 215 -16.82 19.56 3.09
C PHE A 215 -15.62 19.10 3.95
N ALA A 216 -14.92 20.03 4.61
CA ALA A 216 -13.79 19.68 5.48
C ALA A 216 -14.22 18.95 6.76
N GLY A 217 -15.30 19.36 7.42
CA GLY A 217 -15.87 18.67 8.58
C GLY A 217 -16.36 17.26 8.23
N LEU A 218 -17.00 17.10 7.07
CA LEU A 218 -17.40 15.79 6.56
C LEU A 218 -16.20 14.90 6.21
N PHE A 219 -15.12 15.46 5.66
CA PHE A 219 -13.87 14.73 5.42
C PHE A 219 -13.25 14.20 6.73
N VAL A 220 -13.20 15.04 7.77
CA VAL A 220 -12.69 14.64 9.08
C VAL A 220 -13.59 13.61 9.76
N LEU A 221 -14.92 13.73 9.64
CA LEU A 221 -15.88 12.74 10.15
C LEU A 221 -15.70 11.38 9.46
N VAL A 222 -15.53 11.34 8.14
CA VAL A 222 -15.28 10.10 7.40
C VAL A 222 -13.87 9.56 7.68
N LYS A 223 -12.90 10.41 7.99
CA LYS A 223 -11.59 9.97 8.52
C LYS A 223 -11.70 9.33 9.91
N ALA A 224 -12.62 9.76 10.77
CA ALA A 224 -12.90 9.05 12.02
C ALA A 224 -13.41 7.63 11.73
N ILE A 225 -14.37 7.48 10.81
CA ILE A 225 -14.87 6.14 10.38
C ILE A 225 -13.73 5.29 9.79
N ALA A 226 -12.79 5.89 9.05
CA ALA A 226 -11.60 5.19 8.55
C ALA A 226 -10.72 4.67 9.71
N TYR A 227 -10.37 5.50 10.69
CA TYR A 227 -9.58 5.07 11.87
C TYR A 227 -10.27 3.95 12.67
N TRP A 228 -11.61 3.96 12.74
CA TRP A 228 -12.38 2.88 13.37
C TRP A 228 -12.31 1.56 12.60
N LEU A 229 -12.39 1.58 11.27
CA LEU A 229 -12.22 0.38 10.43
C LEU A 229 -10.76 -0.12 10.41
N ASP A 230 -9.79 0.79 10.36
CA ASP A 230 -8.36 0.45 10.32
C ASP A 230 -7.88 -0.30 11.58
N ARG A 231 -8.66 -0.34 12.67
CA ARG A 231 -8.34 -1.21 13.84
C ARG A 231 -8.37 -2.69 13.48
N TYR A 232 -9.27 -3.09 12.57
CA TYR A 232 -9.45 -4.48 12.16
C TYR A 232 -8.42 -4.93 11.12
N THR A 233 -7.80 -3.98 10.40
CA THR A 233 -6.87 -4.30 9.31
C THR A 233 -5.53 -4.85 9.82
N LEU A 234 -5.26 -4.66 11.11
CA LEU A 234 -4.13 -5.25 11.83
C LEU A 234 -4.11 -6.78 11.74
N LEU A 235 -5.28 -7.44 11.77
CA LEU A 235 -5.40 -8.89 11.57
C LEU A 235 -5.43 -9.26 10.07
N ALA A 236 -5.97 -8.38 9.22
CA ALA A 236 -6.12 -8.62 7.79
C ALA A 236 -4.85 -8.40 6.93
N GLY A 237 -3.68 -8.17 7.56
CA GLY A 237 -2.38 -8.09 6.88
C GLY A 237 -1.81 -6.69 6.66
N ASP A 238 -2.43 -5.62 7.18
CA ASP A 238 -1.79 -4.28 7.28
C ASP A 238 -0.86 -4.19 8.53
N SER A 239 -0.34 -5.32 9.02
CA SER A 239 0.55 -5.42 10.19
C SER A 239 1.97 -4.89 9.89
N GLN A 240 2.63 -4.27 10.87
CA GLN A 240 4.02 -3.79 10.68
C GLN A 240 5.08 -4.91 10.68
N GLU A 241 4.69 -6.14 11.04
CA GLU A 241 5.58 -7.28 11.24
C GLU A 241 6.05 -7.89 9.90
N PRO A 242 7.37 -7.90 9.58
CA PRO A 242 7.86 -8.39 8.28
C PRO A 242 8.01 -9.91 8.19
N THR A 243 7.81 -10.63 9.30
CA THR A 243 8.16 -12.06 9.46
C THR A 243 6.96 -12.99 9.32
N PHE A 244 5.75 -12.53 9.67
CA PHE A 244 4.52 -13.32 9.59
C PHE A 244 3.30 -12.42 9.32
N THR A 245 2.29 -12.97 8.66
CA THR A 245 1.08 -12.22 8.27
C THR A 245 0.06 -12.18 9.41
N GLY A 246 -0.09 -11.03 10.08
CA GLY A 246 -1.08 -10.82 11.13
C GLY A 246 -0.54 -9.95 12.27
N ALA A 247 -1.42 -9.49 13.15
CA ALA A 247 -1.08 -8.50 14.17
C ALA A 247 0.00 -9.01 15.16
N GLY A 248 1.10 -8.27 15.26
CA GLY A 248 2.13 -8.46 16.28
C GLY A 248 1.78 -7.79 17.61
N TYR A 249 2.67 -7.92 18.61
CA TYR A 249 2.50 -7.27 19.91
C TYR A 249 2.34 -5.75 19.76
N THR A 250 3.13 -5.11 18.91
CA THR A 250 3.08 -3.65 18.65
C THR A 250 1.75 -3.23 18.04
N ASP A 251 1.21 -4.03 17.09
CA ASP A 251 -0.05 -3.72 16.43
C ASP A 251 -1.20 -3.66 17.45
N ILE A 252 -1.32 -4.67 18.31
CA ILE A 252 -2.39 -4.75 19.31
C ILE A 252 -2.17 -3.79 20.50
N ASN A 253 -0.94 -3.66 21.01
CA ASN A 253 -0.69 -2.92 22.25
C ASN A 253 -0.29 -1.45 22.03
N ALA A 254 0.03 -1.02 20.80
CA ALA A 254 0.36 0.37 20.48
C ALA A 254 -0.46 0.94 19.31
N VAL A 255 -0.56 0.23 18.17
CA VAL A 255 -1.25 0.76 16.98
C VAL A 255 -2.78 0.79 17.15
N LEU A 256 -3.38 -0.21 17.79
CA LEU A 256 -4.81 -0.25 18.09
C LEU A 256 -5.23 0.89 19.06
N PRO A 257 -4.58 1.09 20.24
CA PRO A 257 -4.82 2.28 21.08
C PRO A 257 -4.61 3.60 20.33
N ALA A 258 -3.56 3.70 19.51
CA ALA A 258 -3.31 4.88 18.70
C ALA A 258 -4.46 5.20 17.73
N LYS A 259 -4.99 4.18 17.02
CA LYS A 259 -6.16 4.33 16.13
C LYS A 259 -7.42 4.74 16.89
N LEU A 260 -7.65 4.25 18.11
CA LEU A 260 -8.78 4.67 18.96
C LEU A 260 -8.64 6.13 19.46
N ILE A 261 -7.44 6.56 19.85
CA ILE A 261 -7.15 7.95 20.23
C ILE A 261 -7.36 8.87 19.02
N LEU A 262 -6.89 8.49 17.83
CA LEU A 262 -7.07 9.25 16.59
C LEU A 262 -8.54 9.31 16.15
N PHE A 263 -9.33 8.26 16.37
CA PHE A 263 -10.78 8.28 16.19
C PHE A 263 -11.45 9.33 17.09
N ALA A 264 -11.13 9.35 18.39
CA ALA A 264 -11.69 10.31 19.34
C ALA A 264 -11.29 11.76 19.01
N ILE A 265 -10.01 12.00 18.68
CA ILE A 265 -9.51 13.32 18.27
C ILE A 265 -10.19 13.74 16.95
N ALA A 266 -10.31 12.86 15.96
CA ALA A 266 -11.00 13.16 14.71
C ALA A 266 -12.48 13.53 14.93
N LEU A 267 -13.19 12.89 15.86
CA LEU A 267 -14.57 13.24 16.19
C LEU A 267 -14.67 14.65 16.82
N ILE A 268 -13.78 14.99 17.75
CA ILE A 268 -13.68 16.34 18.34
C ILE A 268 -13.35 17.37 17.25
N CYS A 269 -12.40 17.07 16.36
CA CYS A 269 -12.04 17.94 15.25
C CYS A 269 -13.21 18.12 14.26
N ALA A 270 -13.97 17.08 13.95
CA ALA A 270 -15.17 17.19 13.11
C ALA A 270 -16.20 18.15 13.72
N ALA A 271 -16.46 18.04 15.03
CA ALA A 271 -17.33 18.98 15.75
C ALA A 271 -16.79 20.42 15.72
N ALA A 272 -15.47 20.61 15.85
CA ALA A 272 -14.81 21.91 15.73
C ALA A 272 -14.81 22.50 14.31
N PHE A 273 -14.88 21.67 13.27
CA PHE A 273 -15.18 22.11 11.91
C PHE A 273 -16.64 22.58 11.80
N PHE A 274 -17.62 21.77 12.20
CA PHE A 274 -19.03 22.15 12.10
C PHE A 274 -19.40 23.38 12.94
N SER A 275 -18.80 23.58 14.11
CA SER A 275 -19.04 24.78 14.94
C SER A 275 -18.63 26.09 14.26
N ALA A 276 -17.65 26.08 13.36
CA ALA A 276 -17.22 27.26 12.62
C ALA A 276 -18.23 27.76 11.57
N VAL A 277 -19.24 26.95 11.23
CA VAL A 277 -20.42 27.42 10.49
C VAL A 277 -21.19 28.48 11.29
N VAL A 278 -21.27 28.29 12.62
CA VAL A 278 -21.97 29.18 13.57
C VAL A 278 -21.06 30.30 14.10
N VAL A 279 -19.85 29.94 14.57
CA VAL A 279 -18.89 30.87 15.19
C VAL A 279 -18.21 31.78 14.17
N ARG A 280 -18.21 31.41 12.88
CA ARG A 280 -17.69 32.17 11.72
C ARG A 280 -16.17 32.44 11.69
N ASP A 281 -15.43 32.10 12.75
CA ASP A 281 -13.97 32.12 12.80
C ASP A 281 -13.36 30.83 12.20
N LEU A 282 -12.33 31.00 11.36
CA LEU A 282 -11.57 29.92 10.73
C LEU A 282 -10.39 29.44 11.59
N ARG A 283 -10.02 30.16 12.64
CA ARG A 283 -8.94 29.76 13.57
C ARG A 283 -9.24 28.44 14.28
N ILE A 284 -10.50 28.21 14.66
CA ILE A 284 -10.92 26.98 15.35
C ILE A 284 -10.74 25.73 14.45
N PRO A 285 -11.26 25.69 13.20
CA PRO A 285 -10.94 24.62 12.25
C PRO A 285 -9.46 24.48 11.92
N ALA A 286 -8.72 25.59 11.78
CA ALA A 286 -7.29 25.54 11.48
C ALA A 286 -6.48 24.91 12.62
N LEU A 287 -6.78 25.26 13.87
CA LEU A 287 -6.18 24.65 15.06
C LEU A 287 -6.60 23.17 15.17
N ALA A 288 -7.87 22.84 14.92
CA ALA A 288 -8.35 21.45 14.94
C ALA A 288 -7.66 20.59 13.87
N ALA A 289 -7.44 21.12 12.66
CA ALA A 289 -6.70 20.43 11.60
C ALA A 289 -5.22 20.25 11.94
N ALA A 290 -4.57 21.28 12.50
CA ALA A 290 -3.19 21.20 12.96
C ALA A 290 -3.01 20.19 14.11
N MET A 291 -3.94 20.18 15.06
CA MET A 291 -3.98 19.21 16.17
C MET A 291 -4.14 17.78 15.64
N LEU A 292 -5.12 17.53 14.76
CA LEU A 292 -5.33 16.20 14.17
C LEU A 292 -4.11 15.71 13.38
N LEU A 293 -3.46 16.60 12.61
CA LEU A 293 -2.24 16.28 11.86
C LEU A 293 -1.08 15.94 12.81
N LEU A 294 -0.84 16.77 13.83
CA LEU A 294 0.21 16.57 14.83
C LEU A 294 -0.01 15.26 15.61
N SER A 295 -1.23 15.01 16.07
CA SER A 295 -1.60 13.75 16.72
C SER A 295 -1.44 12.56 15.79
N SER A 296 -1.82 12.67 14.51
CA SER A 296 -1.65 11.56 13.55
C SER A 296 -0.18 11.21 13.28
N ILE A 297 0.74 12.15 13.45
CA ILE A 297 2.20 11.90 13.37
C ILE A 297 2.71 11.31 14.70
N LEU A 298 2.43 11.96 15.83
CA LEU A 298 2.95 11.56 17.14
C LEU A 298 2.34 10.23 17.62
N VAL A 299 1.02 10.15 17.67
CA VAL A 299 0.28 8.99 18.19
C VAL A 299 0.21 7.89 17.12
N GLY A 300 -0.01 8.25 15.86
CA GLY A 300 -0.13 7.28 14.76
C GLY A 300 1.17 6.69 14.24
N GLY A 301 2.30 7.41 14.36
CA GLY A 301 3.60 7.00 13.83
C GLY A 301 4.69 6.85 14.90
N VAL A 302 4.97 7.90 15.67
CA VAL A 302 6.09 7.91 16.63
C VAL A 302 5.85 6.93 17.79
N TRP A 303 4.63 6.86 18.33
CA TRP A 303 4.32 5.99 19.47
C TRP A 303 4.49 4.48 19.18
N PRO A 304 3.93 3.90 18.09
CA PRO A 304 4.20 2.52 17.71
C PRO A 304 5.69 2.21 17.55
N LEU A 305 6.45 3.07 16.86
CA LEU A 305 7.89 2.91 16.65
C LEU A 305 8.67 2.93 17.97
N ALA A 306 8.30 3.79 18.92
CA ALA A 306 8.92 3.83 20.24
C ALA A 306 8.63 2.55 21.04
N VAL A 307 7.39 2.04 21.02
CA VAL A 307 7.03 0.78 21.69
C VAL A 307 7.75 -0.41 21.03
N GLU A 308 7.81 -0.46 19.70
CA GLU A 308 8.53 -1.51 18.98
C GLU A 308 10.03 -1.52 19.37
N GLN A 309 10.72 -0.38 19.26
CA GLN A 309 12.16 -0.29 19.46
C GLN A 309 12.59 -0.45 20.92
N LEU A 310 11.84 0.12 21.87
CA LEU A 310 12.22 0.14 23.29
C LEU A 310 11.63 -1.03 24.09
N SER A 311 10.45 -1.53 23.70
CA SER A 311 9.72 -2.56 24.45
C SER A 311 9.76 -3.92 23.76
N VAL A 312 9.53 -4.00 22.44
CA VAL A 312 9.39 -5.27 21.74
C VAL A 312 10.73 -5.83 21.30
N ARG A 313 11.49 -5.13 20.45
CA ARG A 313 12.76 -5.61 19.87
C ARG A 313 13.78 -6.16 20.89
N PRO A 314 13.94 -5.60 22.12
CA PRO A 314 14.87 -6.14 23.11
C PRO A 314 14.45 -7.50 23.72
N ASN A 315 13.15 -7.83 23.74
CA ASN A 315 12.66 -9.16 24.09
C ASN A 315 11.45 -9.54 23.22
N ALA A 316 11.73 -9.66 21.92
CA ALA A 316 10.71 -9.96 20.91
C ALA A 316 10.16 -11.38 21.11
N ALA A 317 11.03 -12.34 21.44
CA ALA A 317 10.70 -13.75 21.60
C ALA A 317 9.61 -14.00 22.65
N ASP A 318 9.65 -13.35 23.83
CA ASP A 318 8.58 -13.51 24.83
C ASP A 318 7.33 -12.72 24.46
N LYS A 319 7.47 -11.46 24.02
CA LYS A 319 6.32 -10.57 23.77
C LYS A 319 5.51 -10.96 22.54
N GLN A 320 6.16 -11.47 21.49
CA GLN A 320 5.49 -11.94 20.28
C GLN A 320 5.05 -13.42 20.37
N ARG A 321 5.48 -14.19 21.40
CA ARG A 321 5.22 -15.64 21.50
C ARG A 321 3.78 -16.03 21.19
N VAL A 322 2.81 -15.42 21.89
CA VAL A 322 1.38 -15.75 21.74
C VAL A 322 0.86 -15.41 20.34
N TYR A 323 1.34 -14.32 19.74
CA TYR A 323 0.96 -13.91 18.38
C TYR A 323 1.57 -14.86 17.33
N ILE A 324 2.81 -15.31 17.53
CA ILE A 324 3.50 -16.30 16.69
C ILE A 324 2.82 -17.68 16.82
N GLU A 325 2.47 -18.12 18.04
CA GLU A 325 1.76 -19.38 18.28
C GLU A 325 0.37 -19.38 17.61
N ARG A 326 -0.40 -18.29 17.76
CA ARG A 326 -1.67 -18.08 17.04
C ARG A 326 -1.48 -18.09 15.53
N ASN A 327 -0.44 -17.43 15.01
CA ASN A 327 -0.15 -17.38 13.58
C ASN A 327 0.22 -18.76 13.01
N ILE A 328 1.05 -19.53 13.71
CA ILE A 328 1.43 -20.90 13.33
C ILE A 328 0.19 -21.80 13.34
N ALA A 329 -0.68 -21.70 14.35
CA ALA A 329 -1.93 -22.46 14.42
C ALA A 329 -2.88 -22.13 13.27
N ALA A 330 -3.14 -20.84 13.02
CA ALA A 330 -4.01 -20.38 11.93
C ALA A 330 -3.45 -20.76 10.54
N THR A 331 -2.13 -20.63 10.35
CA THR A 331 -1.46 -21.02 9.09
C THR A 331 -1.53 -22.52 8.86
N ARG A 332 -1.25 -23.33 9.90
CA ARG A 332 -1.42 -24.80 9.85
C ARG A 332 -2.86 -25.18 9.47
N GLN A 333 -3.85 -24.58 10.11
CA GLN A 333 -5.27 -24.83 9.83
C GLN A 333 -5.65 -24.44 8.40
N ALA A 334 -5.21 -23.27 7.92
CA ALA A 334 -5.51 -22.77 6.57
C ALA A 334 -4.90 -23.64 5.45
N TYR A 335 -3.70 -24.19 5.66
CA TYR A 335 -3.07 -25.13 4.72
C TYR A 335 -3.45 -26.60 4.96
N GLY A 336 -4.25 -26.93 5.98
CA GLY A 336 -4.59 -28.31 6.35
C GLY A 336 -3.42 -29.14 6.89
N ILE A 337 -2.42 -28.49 7.48
CA ILE A 337 -1.18 -29.10 8.02
C ILE A 337 -1.37 -29.39 9.52
N GLY A 338 -2.04 -30.50 9.82
CA GLY A 338 -2.21 -31.02 11.18
C GLY A 338 -1.75 -32.47 11.31
N ASP A 339 -1.62 -32.95 12.54
CA ASP A 339 -1.26 -34.34 12.86
C ASP A 339 -2.34 -35.35 12.36
N ASP A 340 -3.53 -34.86 12.01
CA ASP A 340 -4.64 -35.60 11.37
C ASP A 340 -4.46 -35.83 9.87
N ARG A 341 -3.55 -35.09 9.20
CA ARG A 341 -3.41 -35.06 7.72
C ARG A 341 -1.98 -35.21 7.22
N VAL A 342 -0.98 -35.09 8.08
CA VAL A 342 0.44 -35.04 7.67
C VAL A 342 1.26 -36.09 8.41
N GLU A 343 1.86 -37.01 7.66
CA GLU A 343 2.75 -38.04 8.22
C GLU A 343 4.13 -37.44 8.56
N TYR A 344 4.37 -37.20 9.85
CA TYR A 344 5.64 -36.67 10.35
C TYR A 344 6.77 -37.71 10.34
N ARG A 345 7.45 -37.85 9.19
CA ARG A 345 8.64 -38.70 9.06
C ARG A 345 9.89 -38.05 9.69
N PRO A 346 10.59 -38.70 10.65
CA PRO A 346 11.82 -38.16 11.22
C PRO A 346 12.93 -38.07 10.18
N TYR A 347 13.40 -36.85 9.89
CA TYR A 347 14.59 -36.64 9.05
C TYR A 347 15.85 -36.57 9.93
N PRO A 348 16.77 -37.56 9.87
CA PRO A 348 17.88 -37.68 10.82
C PRO A 348 19.01 -36.66 10.62
N GLY A 349 18.94 -35.78 9.62
CA GLY A 349 19.84 -34.63 9.48
C GLY A 349 21.31 -34.96 9.20
N ILE A 350 21.63 -36.18 8.75
CA ILE A 350 23.01 -36.63 8.49
C ILE A 350 23.55 -35.96 7.22
N GLY A 351 24.04 -34.73 7.37
CA GLY A 351 24.62 -33.94 6.29
C GLY A 351 25.96 -34.50 5.82
N THR A 352 26.00 -35.10 4.63
CA THR A 352 27.24 -35.57 3.97
C THR A 352 28.12 -34.44 3.40
N ARG A 353 27.70 -33.18 3.57
CA ARG A 353 28.46 -31.98 3.22
C ARG A 353 28.84 -31.23 4.50
N PRO A 354 30.08 -30.75 4.65
CA PRO A 354 30.44 -29.83 5.72
C PRO A 354 29.50 -28.62 5.73
N PRO A 355 29.06 -28.12 6.89
CA PRO A 355 28.27 -26.90 6.96
C PRO A 355 29.07 -25.76 6.35
N ARG A 356 28.45 -24.96 5.47
CA ARG A 356 29.04 -23.69 5.04
C ARG A 356 29.30 -22.84 6.29
N PRO A 357 30.47 -22.18 6.42
CA PRO A 357 30.69 -21.24 7.51
C PRO A 357 29.60 -20.16 7.45
N ALA A 358 28.83 -20.03 8.53
CA ALA A 358 27.79 -19.02 8.61
C ALA A 358 28.43 -17.63 8.58
N SER A 359 28.00 -16.78 7.65
CA SER A 359 28.36 -15.37 7.66
C SER A 359 27.83 -14.74 8.96
N ALA A 360 28.71 -14.09 9.72
CA ALA A 360 28.43 -13.56 11.06
C ALA A 360 27.36 -12.43 11.12
N SER A 361 26.71 -12.13 10.00
CA SER A 361 25.57 -11.23 9.85
C SER A 361 24.20 -11.92 10.01
N ALA A 362 24.16 -13.25 10.16
CA ALA A 362 22.91 -13.96 10.43
C ALA A 362 22.46 -13.73 11.89
N THR A 363 21.28 -13.12 12.07
CA THR A 363 20.58 -13.07 13.36
C THR A 363 20.51 -14.48 13.97
N PRO A 364 20.84 -14.68 15.25
CA PRO A 364 20.73 -15.99 15.88
C PRO A 364 19.30 -16.50 15.85
N LEU A 365 19.00 -17.42 14.93
CA LEU A 365 17.87 -18.32 15.08
C LEU A 365 18.01 -19.02 16.44
N PRO A 366 16.95 -19.14 17.25
CA PRO A 366 17.05 -19.86 18.51
C PRO A 366 17.48 -21.29 18.21
N SER A 367 18.69 -21.66 18.65
CA SER A 367 19.24 -23.00 18.48
C SER A 367 18.18 -24.03 18.88
N PRO A 368 17.91 -25.06 18.06
CA PRO A 368 16.86 -26.03 18.35
C PRO A 368 17.12 -26.60 19.73
N LYS A 369 16.25 -26.26 20.69
CA LYS A 369 16.41 -26.66 22.10
C LYS A 369 16.57 -28.17 22.10
N ARG A 370 17.73 -28.63 22.57
CA ARG A 370 17.96 -30.05 22.85
C ARG A 370 16.89 -30.44 23.86
N TRP A 371 15.86 -31.15 23.40
CA TRP A 371 14.74 -31.56 24.23
C TRP A 371 15.27 -32.49 25.33
N THR A 372 15.58 -31.90 26.48
CA THR A 372 15.98 -32.63 27.67
C THR A 372 14.77 -33.42 28.13
N ARG A 373 14.77 -34.71 27.78
CA ARG A 373 13.84 -35.72 28.28
C ARG A 373 13.62 -35.47 29.77
N TYR A 374 12.36 -35.27 30.17
CA TYR A 374 12.01 -35.14 31.58
C TYR A 374 12.44 -36.42 32.30
N SER A 375 13.41 -36.33 33.21
CA SER A 375 13.96 -37.49 33.89
C SER A 375 12.93 -38.09 34.82
N ALA A 376 12.40 -39.27 34.47
CA ALA A 376 11.65 -40.07 35.43
C ALA A 376 12.53 -40.38 36.66
N PRO A 377 11.97 -40.38 37.89
CA PRO A 377 12.73 -40.71 39.08
C PRO A 377 13.31 -42.12 38.99
N LYS A 378 14.55 -42.27 39.45
CA LYS A 378 15.35 -43.49 39.32
C LYS A 378 14.94 -44.48 40.43
N PRO A 379 14.57 -45.74 40.12
CA PRO A 379 14.37 -46.76 41.14
C PRO A 379 15.70 -47.12 41.82
N GLU A 380 15.61 -47.59 43.06
CA GLU A 380 16.76 -47.68 43.97
C GLU A 380 17.32 -49.11 44.11
N THR A 381 18.58 -49.20 44.53
CA THR A 381 19.32 -50.40 44.98
C THR A 381 19.58 -51.56 44.01
N SER A 382 20.87 -51.84 43.78
CA SER A 382 21.47 -53.19 43.73
C SER A 382 22.99 -53.05 43.98
N PRO A 383 23.63 -53.94 44.77
CA PRO A 383 25.00 -53.72 45.25
C PRO A 383 26.10 -54.12 44.25
N PRO A 384 27.33 -53.59 44.40
CA PRO A 384 28.45 -53.85 43.49
C PRO A 384 29.22 -55.16 43.82
N PRO A 385 29.87 -55.80 42.83
CA PRO A 385 30.82 -56.89 43.05
C PRO A 385 32.17 -56.40 43.63
N PRO A 386 32.95 -57.27 44.30
CA PRO A 386 34.14 -56.89 45.07
C PRO A 386 35.40 -56.60 44.22
N ALA A 387 36.36 -55.91 44.83
CA ALA A 387 37.59 -55.45 44.19
C ALA A 387 38.72 -56.51 44.15
N ALA A 388 39.64 -56.37 43.18
CA ALA A 388 40.86 -57.16 43.07
C ALA A 388 42.11 -56.26 42.88
N ALA A 389 43.22 -56.70 43.48
CA ALA A 389 44.50 -56.05 43.74
C ALA A 389 45.15 -55.14 42.67
N ARG A 390 45.89 -54.13 43.17
CA ARG A 390 47.09 -53.53 42.52
C ARG A 390 48.37 -54.18 43.06
N PRO A 391 49.41 -54.32 42.23
CA PRO A 391 50.82 -54.19 42.65
C PRO A 391 51.41 -52.81 42.32
N LEU A 392 52.67 -52.57 42.73
CA LEU A 392 53.39 -51.27 42.62
C LEU A 392 54.67 -51.38 41.71
N PRO A 393 55.83 -50.68 41.88
CA PRO A 393 56.22 -49.70 40.84
C PRO A 393 57.71 -49.68 40.37
N HIS A 394 58.00 -48.91 39.30
CA HIS A 394 59.34 -48.38 38.90
C HIS A 394 60.41 -49.46 38.51
N PRO A 395 61.69 -49.13 38.14
CA PRO A 395 62.38 -47.83 37.96
C PRO A 395 63.25 -47.63 36.66
N LEU A 396 63.78 -46.39 36.51
CA LEU A 396 65.10 -45.96 35.97
C LEU A 396 65.59 -46.24 34.52
N ALA A 397 65.89 -45.13 33.80
CA ALA A 397 67.01 -44.84 32.85
C ALA A 397 66.59 -43.67 31.92
N GLY A 398 67.43 -42.84 31.29
CA GLY A 398 68.89 -42.62 31.27
C GLY A 398 69.21 -41.57 30.15
N PRO A 399 70.12 -40.59 30.32
CA PRO A 399 70.21 -39.42 29.42
C PRO A 399 71.24 -39.57 28.28
N HIS A 400 71.18 -38.72 27.23
CA HIS A 400 72.33 -37.89 26.78
C HIS A 400 71.99 -36.83 25.70
N ARG A 401 72.94 -35.92 25.42
CA ARG A 401 72.80 -34.63 24.72
C ARG A 401 73.12 -34.65 23.20
N HIS A 402 72.76 -33.53 22.53
CA HIS A 402 73.60 -32.67 21.65
C HIS A 402 73.31 -32.50 20.13
N ARG A 403 73.51 -31.23 19.70
CA ARG A 403 73.90 -30.66 18.38
C ARG A 403 72.84 -30.34 17.29
N GLN A 404 72.75 -29.03 16.98
CA GLN A 404 72.35 -28.47 15.67
C GLN A 404 73.52 -28.58 14.65
N PRO A 405 73.31 -28.31 13.34
CA PRO A 405 73.65 -26.95 12.85
C PRO A 405 72.83 -26.37 11.65
N ARG A 406 72.67 -25.03 11.66
CA ARG A 406 72.70 -24.02 10.56
C ARG A 406 72.10 -24.31 9.14
N HIS A 407 71.05 -23.55 8.80
CA HIS A 407 70.94 -22.54 7.71
C HIS A 407 71.84 -22.59 6.43
N PRO A 408 71.31 -22.20 5.24
CA PRO A 408 71.25 -20.76 4.87
C PRO A 408 70.05 -20.26 4.01
N ASN A 409 70.05 -18.95 3.72
CA ASN A 409 69.05 -18.16 2.98
C ASN A 409 69.19 -18.19 1.44
N ARG A 410 68.12 -17.86 0.71
CA ARG A 410 68.18 -17.08 -0.55
C ARG A 410 66.94 -16.18 -0.75
N ARG A 411 67.05 -15.14 -1.58
CA ARG A 411 66.08 -14.01 -1.69
C ARG A 411 65.29 -13.99 -3.01
N LEU A 412 64.20 -13.19 -2.99
CA LEU A 412 63.33 -12.75 -4.09
C LEU A 412 64.10 -12.07 -5.25
N PRO A 413 63.46 -11.85 -6.42
CA PRO A 413 62.83 -10.54 -6.65
C PRO A 413 61.44 -10.57 -7.31
N HIS A 414 60.79 -9.40 -7.37
CA HIS A 414 59.47 -9.14 -7.96
C HIS A 414 59.58 -8.62 -9.40
N TRP A 415 58.49 -8.66 -10.19
CA TRP A 415 58.17 -7.66 -11.25
C TRP A 415 56.65 -7.55 -11.51
N THR A 416 56.20 -6.55 -12.27
CA THR A 416 54.82 -6.03 -12.20
C THR A 416 54.17 -5.65 -13.55
N ARG A 417 52.84 -5.90 -13.64
CA ARG A 417 51.78 -5.01 -14.19
C ARG A 417 51.83 -4.54 -15.67
N ARG A 418 50.77 -4.86 -16.44
CA ARG A 418 50.20 -3.97 -17.48
C ARG A 418 48.68 -4.14 -17.66
N ARG A 419 48.04 -3.35 -18.54
CA ARG A 419 46.57 -3.14 -18.66
C ARG A 419 46.03 -3.49 -20.08
N SER A 420 44.70 -3.67 -20.16
CA SER A 420 43.72 -3.38 -21.25
C SER A 420 44.16 -2.50 -22.44
N PRO A 421 43.49 -2.54 -23.64
CA PRO A 421 42.02 -2.62 -23.79
C PRO A 421 41.40 -3.35 -25.03
N ASN A 422 40.06 -3.30 -25.11
CA ASN A 422 39.11 -3.49 -26.23
C ASN A 422 39.60 -3.74 -27.67
N SER A 423 38.90 -4.63 -28.40
CA SER A 423 38.06 -4.26 -29.58
C SER A 423 37.28 -5.44 -30.23
N THR A 424 36.12 -5.11 -30.82
CA THR A 424 35.42 -5.80 -31.93
C THR A 424 35.62 -4.94 -33.20
N PRO A 425 35.48 -5.41 -34.48
CA PRO A 425 34.28 -6.13 -34.96
C PRO A 425 34.36 -7.04 -36.25
N ARG A 426 33.20 -7.66 -36.58
CA ARG A 426 32.60 -7.91 -37.93
C ARG A 426 33.16 -8.95 -38.93
N SER A 427 32.20 -9.45 -39.74
CA SER A 427 32.29 -10.02 -41.12
C SER A 427 32.96 -11.39 -41.34
N ARG A 428 32.58 -12.24 -42.33
CA ARG A 428 31.40 -12.39 -43.25
C ARG A 428 31.57 -13.74 -44.01
N VAL A 429 30.56 -14.17 -44.80
CA VAL A 429 30.61 -15.23 -45.85
C VAL A 429 30.61 -16.68 -45.32
N SER A 430 29.76 -17.68 -45.65
CA SER A 430 28.57 -17.92 -46.51
C SER A 430 28.75 -18.95 -47.65
N ALA A 431 28.07 -20.10 -47.55
CA ALA A 431 27.81 -21.10 -48.62
C ALA A 431 26.65 -22.03 -48.14
N THR A 432 25.48 -22.09 -48.81
CA THR A 432 24.97 -23.19 -49.69
C THR A 432 24.89 -24.60 -49.05
N ARG A 433 23.89 -25.46 -49.32
CA ARG A 433 22.91 -25.54 -50.45
C ARG A 433 21.62 -26.33 -50.07
N SER A 434 20.69 -26.39 -51.02
CA SER A 434 19.50 -27.27 -51.23
C SER A 434 19.61 -28.74 -50.78
N THR A 435 18.54 -29.55 -50.65
CA THR A 435 17.10 -29.52 -51.12
C THR A 435 16.11 -29.63 -49.92
N GLU A 436 14.84 -30.11 -49.89
CA GLU A 436 13.82 -30.71 -50.81
C GLU A 436 12.39 -30.38 -50.19
N SER A 437 11.18 -30.40 -50.81
CA SER A 437 10.31 -31.44 -51.44
C SER A 437 10.03 -32.71 -50.60
N SER A 438 8.80 -33.25 -50.47
CA SER A 438 7.43 -32.82 -50.87
C SER A 438 6.34 -33.72 -50.22
N SER A 439 5.04 -33.35 -50.31
CA SER A 439 3.81 -34.14 -50.00
C SER A 439 3.72 -34.88 -48.63
N SER A 440 2.64 -34.74 -47.85
CA SER A 440 1.22 -34.79 -48.25
C SER A 440 0.32 -33.98 -47.33
#